data_AF-S9QVB8-F1
#
_entry.id   AF-S9QVB8-F1
#
_cell.length_a   1.000
_cell.length_b   1.000
_cell.length_c   1.000
_cell.angle_alpha   90.00
_cell.angle_beta   90.00
_cell.angle_gamma   90.00
#
_symmetry.space_group_name_H-M   'P 1'
#
loop_
_entity.id
_entity.type
_entity.pdbx_description
1 polymer ?
#
loop_
_entity_poly.entity_id
_entity_poly.type
_entity_poly.pdbx_seq_one_letter_code
_entity_poly.pdbx_strand_id
1 'polypeptide(L)'
;MKTLGPALAIALPLLSSAPTWAQTAPATWTEHWFEHNQTVSRVYQDKDVAVYFDSAVNRSITWPNGFVGDVWRYTRRTYGQFGTDAQLYAIFHTAKYSGGHPSTYFDPSHDSRNVIDVGSSSTTAWTSGTGNDLDIVTHEVAHIVEGASKGVRESPAFGLWRDSKWAEIFVYDVYVGLGRTSDANRWYNLMLNTTDGFPRSNTHWFRDWFYPIYKNHGGATVLNRYFALLAQYFPKNGSSYARGLNWGEFIHFWSGAAGVNLKTLATSAFGWPAEWETQFVQAQSSFPFTYASPGPNATTLYQDINHGGYAAALPVGRYNLATLKAWGVRDNDITSLKVASGYKVTLYADDNFTGASLTKTADDASLVDDSWNDVVTSIIVQAASAASPPPSIQAEPDNSTLDAAD
;
A
#
# COMPACT_ATOMS: atom_id res chain seq x y z
N MET A 1 41.91 1.54 3.36
CA MET A 1 41.28 2.57 2.51
C MET A 1 40.52 1.86 1.41
N LYS A 2 39.19 1.77 1.51
CA LYS A 2 38.31 1.25 0.45
C LYS A 2 37.47 2.42 -0.04
N THR A 3 37.60 2.73 -1.32
CA THR A 3 36.91 3.80 -2.03
C THR A 3 35.42 3.48 -2.15
N LEU A 4 34.58 4.37 -1.62
CA LEU A 4 33.13 4.39 -1.82
C LEU A 4 32.84 4.80 -3.27
N GLY A 5 32.02 4.01 -3.98
CA GLY A 5 31.52 4.36 -5.31
C GLY A 5 30.50 5.51 -5.27
N PRO A 6 30.28 6.23 -6.39
CA PRO A 6 29.49 7.44 -6.39
C PRO A 6 28.01 7.11 -6.22
N ALA A 7 27.37 7.75 -5.23
CA ALA A 7 25.92 7.79 -5.13
C ALA A 7 25.39 8.57 -6.35
N LEU A 8 24.63 7.89 -7.21
CA LEU A 8 23.98 8.51 -8.36
C LEU A 8 22.79 9.33 -7.85
N ALA A 9 23.02 10.59 -7.52
CA ALA A 9 21.97 11.55 -7.23
C ALA A 9 21.30 11.96 -8.54
N ILE A 10 20.14 11.36 -8.83
CA ILE A 10 19.31 11.73 -9.98
C ILE A 10 18.49 12.96 -9.56
N ALA A 11 18.92 14.13 -10.02
CA ALA A 11 18.10 15.33 -10.00
C ALA A 11 16.98 15.17 -11.02
N LEU A 12 15.76 14.85 -10.56
CA LEU A 12 14.57 15.08 -11.37
C LEU A 12 14.46 16.60 -11.63
N PRO A 13 14.16 17.04 -12.85
CA PRO A 13 13.87 18.45 -13.09
C PRO A 13 12.62 18.80 -12.29
N LEU A 14 12.79 19.57 -11.22
CA LEU A 14 11.71 20.30 -10.58
C LEU A 14 11.21 21.30 -11.62
N LEU A 15 10.19 20.92 -12.40
CA LEU A 15 9.34 21.86 -13.09
C LEU A 15 8.63 22.69 -12.02
N SER A 16 9.28 23.75 -11.55
CA SER A 16 8.64 24.80 -10.77
C SER A 16 7.86 25.69 -11.73
N SER A 17 6.76 25.18 -12.30
CA SER A 17 5.73 26.07 -12.81
C SER A 17 5.06 26.69 -11.59
N ALA A 18 5.35 27.96 -11.32
CA ALA A 18 4.57 28.73 -10.36
C ALA A 18 3.08 28.58 -10.75
N PRO A 19 2.18 28.27 -9.80
CA PRO A 19 0.78 28.11 -10.12
C PRO A 19 0.26 29.41 -10.73
N THR A 20 -0.19 29.32 -11.98
CA THR A 20 -1.02 30.37 -12.57
C THR A 20 -2.22 30.58 -11.66
N TRP A 21 -2.54 31.85 -11.38
CA TRP A 21 -3.64 32.25 -10.49
C TRP A 21 -4.88 31.41 -10.75
N ALA A 22 -5.52 30.93 -9.66
CA ALA A 22 -6.78 30.18 -9.69
C ALA A 22 -7.71 30.77 -10.74
N GLN A 23 -8.25 29.92 -11.62
CA GLN A 23 -9.34 30.35 -12.49
C GLN A 23 -10.40 30.97 -11.57
N THR A 24 -10.92 32.16 -11.90
CA THR A 24 -12.00 32.71 -11.07
C THR A 24 -13.20 31.78 -11.25
N ALA A 25 -13.39 30.88 -10.28
CA ALA A 25 -14.48 29.91 -10.28
C ALA A 25 -15.80 30.66 -10.61
N PRO A 26 -16.63 30.19 -11.54
CA PRO A 26 -17.79 30.97 -11.96
C PRO A 26 -18.82 31.07 -10.81
N ALA A 27 -19.57 32.18 -10.74
CA ALA A 27 -20.58 32.36 -9.69
C ALA A 27 -21.70 31.30 -9.77
N THR A 28 -22.01 30.86 -10.99
CA THR A 28 -22.92 29.76 -11.30
C THR A 28 -22.24 28.80 -12.25
N TRP A 29 -22.50 27.51 -12.09
CA TRP A 29 -21.99 26.46 -12.96
C TRP A 29 -23.12 25.48 -13.26
N THR A 30 -23.17 24.96 -14.47
CA THR A 30 -24.10 23.89 -14.84
C THR A 30 -23.27 22.62 -14.94
N GLU A 31 -23.47 21.69 -14.01
CA GLU A 31 -22.91 20.34 -14.18
C GLU A 31 -23.56 19.69 -15.40
N HIS A 32 -22.80 18.91 -16.17
CA HIS A 32 -23.26 18.35 -17.45
C HIS A 32 -22.80 16.91 -17.68
N TRP A 33 -22.59 16.15 -16.60
CA TRP A 33 -22.16 14.76 -16.65
C TRP A 33 -23.37 13.80 -16.64
N PHE A 34 -23.36 12.76 -17.48
CA PHE A 34 -24.50 11.82 -17.67
C PHE A 34 -25.85 12.55 -17.95
N GLU A 35 -26.91 12.24 -17.20
CA GLU A 35 -28.24 12.87 -17.28
C GLU A 35 -28.36 14.09 -16.33
N HIS A 36 -27.29 14.44 -15.62
CA HIS A 36 -27.30 15.51 -14.63
C HIS A 36 -27.02 16.84 -15.32
N ASN A 37 -28.04 17.70 -15.35
CA ASN A 37 -27.96 19.09 -15.80
C ASN A 37 -28.49 20.01 -14.70
N GLN A 38 -27.76 20.08 -13.58
CA GLN A 38 -28.13 20.92 -12.44
C GLN A 38 -27.33 22.23 -12.48
N THR A 39 -28.05 23.35 -12.36
CA THR A 39 -27.39 24.62 -12.06
C THR A 39 -27.06 24.68 -10.58
N VAL A 40 -25.79 24.87 -10.28
CA VAL A 40 -25.24 25.05 -8.95
C VAL A 40 -24.68 26.47 -8.79
N SER A 41 -24.75 27.00 -7.58
CA SER A 41 -24.28 28.34 -7.23
C SER A 41 -23.10 28.25 -6.28
N ARG A 42 -22.04 29.01 -6.57
CA ARG A 42 -20.89 29.12 -5.67
C ARG A 42 -21.32 29.79 -4.37
N VAL A 43 -21.07 29.14 -3.25
CA VAL A 43 -21.36 29.66 -1.89
C VAL A 43 -20.09 30.08 -1.15
N TYR A 44 -18.93 29.57 -1.56
CA TYR A 44 -17.64 29.91 -0.98
C TYR A 44 -16.51 29.74 -1.99
N GLN A 45 -15.44 30.52 -1.83
CA GLN A 45 -14.20 30.34 -2.57
C GLN A 45 -13.01 30.90 -1.79
N ASP A 46 -11.89 30.19 -1.88
CA ASP A 46 -10.56 30.72 -1.64
C ASP A 46 -9.59 30.28 -2.77
N LYS A 47 -8.28 30.47 -2.58
CA LYS A 47 -7.27 30.14 -3.60
C LYS A 47 -7.12 28.65 -3.92
N ASP A 48 -7.59 27.76 -3.05
CA ASP A 48 -7.44 26.31 -3.15
C ASP A 48 -8.77 25.58 -3.33
N VAL A 49 -9.92 26.17 -2.98
CA VAL A 49 -11.23 25.51 -3.15
C VAL A 49 -12.33 26.47 -3.59
N ALA A 50 -13.31 25.94 -4.30
CA ALA A 50 -14.59 26.59 -4.58
C ALA A 50 -15.73 25.61 -4.23
N VAL A 51 -16.68 26.06 -3.40
CA VAL A 51 -17.81 25.25 -2.94
C VAL A 51 -19.09 25.73 -3.61
N TYR A 52 -19.86 24.78 -4.13
CA TYR A 52 -21.07 24.97 -4.90
C TYR A 52 -22.21 24.18 -4.29
N PHE A 53 -23.37 24.83 -4.19
CA PHE A 53 -24.62 24.22 -3.75
C PHE A 53 -25.65 24.29 -4.87
N ASP A 54 -26.42 23.23 -5.05
CA ASP A 54 -27.69 23.35 -5.76
C ASP A 54 -28.72 24.15 -4.93
N SER A 55 -29.90 24.38 -5.51
CA SER A 55 -30.94 25.17 -4.84
C SER A 55 -31.59 24.48 -3.62
N ALA A 56 -31.40 23.18 -3.45
CA ALA A 56 -31.99 22.40 -2.37
C ALA A 56 -31.10 22.35 -1.12
N VAL A 57 -29.78 22.56 -1.25
CA VAL A 57 -28.89 22.64 -0.09
C VAL A 57 -29.16 23.91 0.73
N ASN A 58 -29.28 23.76 2.05
CA ASN A 58 -29.43 24.89 2.95
C ASN A 58 -28.18 25.77 2.95
N ARG A 59 -28.31 27.01 2.46
CA ARG A 59 -27.21 27.97 2.33
C ARG A 59 -26.62 28.46 3.66
N SER A 60 -27.25 28.18 4.81
CA SER A 60 -26.63 28.48 6.11
C SER A 60 -25.53 27.48 6.50
N ILE A 61 -25.40 26.36 5.78
CA ILE A 61 -24.37 25.34 5.99
C ILE A 61 -23.02 25.87 5.50
N THR A 62 -22.03 25.89 6.40
CA THR A 62 -20.71 26.50 6.14
C THR A 62 -19.52 25.63 6.50
N TRP A 63 -19.71 24.48 7.15
CA TRP A 63 -18.61 23.56 7.47
C TRP A 63 -17.82 23.08 6.23
N PRO A 64 -18.42 22.91 5.02
CA PRO A 64 -17.64 22.49 3.85
C PRO A 64 -16.54 23.47 3.48
N ASN A 65 -16.75 24.78 3.71
CA ASN A 65 -15.81 25.84 3.36
C ASN A 65 -14.43 25.61 3.99
N GLY A 66 -14.41 25.26 5.28
CA GLY A 66 -13.18 24.93 6.00
C GLY A 66 -12.72 23.51 5.70
N PHE A 67 -13.61 22.53 5.87
CA PHE A 67 -13.22 21.12 5.83
C PHE A 67 -12.72 20.66 4.45
N VAL A 68 -13.43 21.01 3.36
CA VAL A 68 -12.98 20.67 2.00
C VAL A 68 -11.63 21.32 1.71
N GLY A 69 -11.44 22.56 2.17
CA GLY A 69 -10.17 23.28 2.06
C GLY A 69 -9.03 22.57 2.79
N ASP A 70 -9.26 22.10 4.02
CA ASP A 70 -8.26 21.39 4.81
C ASP A 70 -7.89 20.05 4.17
N VAL A 71 -8.88 19.26 3.75
CA VAL A 71 -8.67 18.01 3.03
C VAL A 71 -7.83 18.26 1.77
N TRP A 72 -8.24 19.18 0.91
CA TRP A 72 -7.54 19.42 -0.36
C TRP A 72 -6.11 19.94 -0.18
N ARG A 73 -5.89 20.85 0.79
CA ARG A 73 -4.54 21.34 1.10
C ARG A 73 -3.63 20.25 1.63
N TYR A 74 -4.15 19.38 2.50
CA TYR A 74 -3.42 18.19 2.94
C TYR A 74 -3.09 17.30 1.74
N THR A 75 -4.09 16.98 0.90
CA THR A 75 -3.93 16.15 -0.29
C THR A 75 -2.83 16.67 -1.21
N ARG A 76 -2.85 17.96 -1.56
CA ARG A 76 -1.83 18.51 -2.45
C ARG A 76 -0.44 18.52 -1.84
N ARG A 77 -0.33 18.83 -0.55
CA ARG A 77 0.95 18.83 0.17
C ARG A 77 1.56 17.42 0.23
N THR A 78 0.72 16.41 0.40
CA THR A 78 1.15 15.03 0.67
C THR A 78 1.30 14.19 -0.60
N TYR A 79 0.33 14.29 -1.53
CA TYR A 79 0.23 13.44 -2.73
C TYR A 79 0.69 14.13 -4.02
N GLY A 80 0.83 15.46 -4.00
CA GLY A 80 1.37 16.26 -5.10
C GLY A 80 0.32 17.13 -5.80
N GLN A 81 0.62 17.57 -7.02
CA GLN A 81 -0.28 18.44 -7.78
C GLN A 81 -1.18 17.62 -8.71
N PHE A 82 -2.37 18.16 -9.01
CA PHE A 82 -3.40 17.54 -9.84
C PHE A 82 -3.78 18.51 -10.97
N GLY A 83 -2.81 18.85 -11.82
CA GLY A 83 -2.99 19.84 -12.88
C GLY A 83 -2.52 21.24 -12.50
N THR A 84 -2.75 22.20 -13.37
CA THR A 84 -2.30 23.60 -13.21
C THR A 84 -3.26 24.44 -12.39
N ASP A 85 -4.56 24.10 -12.38
CA ASP A 85 -5.52 24.73 -11.48
C ASP A 85 -5.31 24.21 -10.06
N ALA A 86 -5.09 25.14 -9.15
CA ALA A 86 -4.92 24.85 -7.74
C ALA A 86 -6.25 24.47 -7.07
N GLN A 87 -7.40 24.85 -7.65
CA GLN A 87 -8.69 24.70 -7.02
C GLN A 87 -9.29 23.29 -7.14
N LEU A 88 -9.86 22.82 -6.02
CA LEU A 88 -10.89 21.78 -6.03
C LEU A 88 -12.28 22.41 -6.07
N TYR A 89 -13.13 21.91 -6.95
CA TYR A 89 -14.52 22.35 -7.10
C TYR A 89 -15.41 21.32 -6.41
N ALA A 90 -16.01 21.69 -5.28
CA ALA A 90 -16.85 20.80 -4.49
C ALA A 90 -18.32 21.15 -4.64
N ILE A 91 -19.11 20.23 -5.18
CA ILE A 91 -20.55 20.37 -5.36
C ILE A 91 -21.28 19.54 -4.31
N PHE A 92 -22.35 20.10 -3.75
CA PHE A 92 -23.22 19.42 -2.81
C PHE A 92 -24.68 19.44 -3.28
N HIS A 93 -25.36 18.30 -3.07
CA HIS A 93 -26.79 18.13 -3.35
C HIS A 93 -27.55 17.59 -2.13
N THR A 94 -28.78 18.08 -1.94
CA THR A 94 -29.70 17.62 -0.89
C THR A 94 -30.94 16.98 -1.50
N ALA A 95 -31.42 15.90 -0.89
CA ALA A 95 -32.57 15.10 -1.31
C ALA A 95 -32.47 14.47 -2.72
N LYS A 96 -31.26 14.34 -3.28
CA LYS A 96 -31.02 13.78 -4.62
C LYS A 96 -29.58 13.30 -4.76
N TYR A 97 -29.33 12.56 -5.85
CA TYR A 97 -27.99 12.16 -6.32
C TYR A 97 -27.12 11.53 -5.22
N SER A 98 -27.72 10.65 -4.41
CA SER A 98 -27.04 10.03 -3.28
C SER A 98 -25.78 9.29 -3.71
N GLY A 99 -24.65 9.61 -3.07
CA GLY A 99 -23.34 9.07 -3.43
C GLY A 99 -22.39 10.18 -3.84
N GLY A 100 -21.30 9.80 -4.50
CA GLY A 100 -20.30 10.72 -5.01
C GLY A 100 -19.98 10.48 -6.48
N HIS A 101 -19.63 11.56 -7.17
CA HIS A 101 -19.15 11.55 -8.55
C HIS A 101 -17.90 12.45 -8.64
N PRO A 102 -16.70 11.85 -8.64
CA PRO A 102 -15.47 12.60 -8.73
C PRO A 102 -15.08 12.74 -10.20
N SER A 103 -14.44 13.85 -10.55
CA SER A 103 -13.81 14.00 -11.85
C SER A 103 -12.49 14.74 -11.76
N THR A 104 -11.56 14.37 -12.63
CA THR A 104 -10.21 14.93 -12.63
C THR A 104 -10.06 15.97 -13.72
N TYR A 105 -9.05 16.83 -13.62
CA TYR A 105 -8.75 17.83 -14.64
C TYR A 105 -8.47 17.25 -16.05
N PHE A 106 -8.29 15.94 -16.19
CA PHE A 106 -8.18 15.28 -17.50
C PHE A 106 -9.51 15.13 -18.23
N ASP A 107 -10.64 15.36 -17.56
CA ASP A 107 -11.96 15.08 -18.09
C ASP A 107 -12.65 16.37 -18.60
N PRO A 108 -12.84 16.53 -19.93
CA PRO A 108 -13.52 17.69 -20.47
C PRO A 108 -15.01 17.73 -20.14
N SER A 109 -15.64 16.61 -19.76
CA SER A 109 -17.04 16.59 -19.30
C SER A 109 -17.25 17.29 -17.96
N HIS A 110 -16.16 17.71 -17.31
CA HIS A 110 -16.17 18.49 -16.08
C HIS A 110 -15.37 19.77 -16.23
N ASP A 111 -15.35 20.32 -17.45
CA ASP A 111 -14.62 21.53 -17.82
C ASP A 111 -13.12 21.46 -17.50
N SER A 112 -12.55 20.24 -17.48
CA SER A 112 -11.16 19.98 -17.11
C SER A 112 -10.79 20.51 -15.71
N ARG A 113 -11.72 20.38 -14.75
CA ARG A 113 -11.51 20.72 -13.33
C ARG A 113 -11.34 19.46 -12.48
N ASN A 114 -10.68 19.60 -11.33
CA ASN A 114 -10.83 18.59 -10.26
C ASN A 114 -12.13 18.87 -9.52
N VAL A 115 -13.02 17.90 -9.51
CA VAL A 115 -14.39 18.02 -9.01
C VAL A 115 -14.66 16.90 -8.03
N ILE A 116 -15.24 17.24 -6.88
CA ILE A 116 -16.03 16.30 -6.10
C ILE A 116 -17.47 16.75 -6.19
N ASP A 117 -18.37 15.82 -6.50
CA ASP A 117 -19.80 16.07 -6.53
C ASP A 117 -20.45 15.06 -5.58
N VAL A 118 -21.02 15.55 -4.48
CA VAL A 118 -21.58 14.70 -3.42
C VAL A 118 -23.05 15.01 -3.21
N GLY A 119 -23.87 13.96 -3.19
CA GLY A 119 -25.28 14.05 -2.92
C GLY A 119 -25.75 13.11 -1.82
N SER A 120 -26.93 13.41 -1.31
CA SER A 120 -27.60 12.58 -0.30
C SER A 120 -29.10 12.59 -0.56
N SER A 121 -29.73 11.41 -0.41
CA SER A 121 -31.18 11.27 -0.48
C SER A 121 -31.92 11.90 0.71
N SER A 122 -31.19 12.29 1.77
CA SER A 122 -31.78 12.95 2.94
C SER A 122 -32.17 14.40 2.64
N THR A 123 -33.35 14.82 3.11
CA THR A 123 -33.81 16.22 3.05
C THR A 123 -33.11 17.13 4.06
N THR A 124 -32.41 16.55 5.04
CA THR A 124 -31.63 17.28 6.06
C THR A 124 -30.12 17.08 5.89
N ALA A 125 -29.69 16.61 4.71
CA ALA A 125 -28.29 16.36 4.41
C ALA A 125 -27.39 17.54 4.75
N TRP A 126 -26.15 17.24 5.14
CA TRP A 126 -25.09 18.21 5.43
C TRP A 126 -25.29 19.08 6.67
N THR A 127 -26.43 18.96 7.38
CA THR A 127 -26.68 19.75 8.60
C THR A 127 -25.69 19.42 9.72
N SER A 128 -25.19 18.18 9.77
CA SER A 128 -24.34 17.73 10.88
C SER A 128 -22.88 18.15 10.72
N GLY A 129 -22.33 18.08 9.50
CA GLY A 129 -20.90 18.27 9.28
C GLY A 129 -20.04 17.27 10.05
N THR A 130 -20.55 16.04 10.24
CA THR A 130 -19.89 14.96 10.98
C THR A 130 -20.15 13.60 10.31
N GLY A 131 -19.37 12.59 10.68
CA GLY A 131 -19.59 11.22 10.19
C GLY A 131 -19.54 11.15 8.67
N ASN A 132 -20.60 10.60 8.06
CA ASN A 132 -20.65 10.40 6.62
C ASN A 132 -20.59 11.71 5.81
N ASP A 133 -21.03 12.85 6.37
CA ASP A 133 -20.88 14.15 5.71
C ASP A 133 -19.41 14.45 5.41
N LEU A 134 -18.50 14.08 6.32
CA LEU A 134 -17.06 14.26 6.17
C LEU A 134 -16.41 13.11 5.39
N ASP A 135 -16.87 11.87 5.62
CA ASP A 135 -16.29 10.66 5.04
C ASP A 135 -16.43 10.68 3.52
N ILE A 136 -17.64 10.96 3.00
CA ILE A 136 -17.88 10.97 1.55
C ILE A 136 -17.10 12.07 0.84
N VAL A 137 -17.00 13.26 1.44
CA VAL A 137 -16.21 14.36 0.89
C VAL A 137 -14.73 13.97 0.78
N THR A 138 -14.19 13.34 1.82
CA THR A 138 -12.79 12.92 1.84
C THR A 138 -12.54 11.77 0.87
N HIS A 139 -13.50 10.85 0.76
CA HIS A 139 -13.51 9.74 -0.18
C HIS A 139 -13.46 10.21 -1.63
N GLU A 140 -14.29 11.19 -2.02
CA GLU A 140 -14.29 11.68 -3.40
C GLU A 140 -12.96 12.36 -3.76
N VAL A 141 -12.31 13.02 -2.81
CA VAL A 141 -10.94 13.54 -3.03
C VAL A 141 -9.94 12.41 -3.26
N ALA A 142 -10.16 11.22 -2.70
CA ALA A 142 -9.31 10.05 -2.94
C ALA A 142 -9.33 9.68 -4.44
N HIS A 143 -10.49 9.71 -5.09
CA HIS A 143 -10.56 9.40 -6.53
C HIS A 143 -9.79 10.39 -7.41
N ILE A 144 -9.63 11.64 -6.98
CA ILE A 144 -8.73 12.60 -7.65
C ILE A 144 -7.27 12.17 -7.53
N VAL A 145 -6.86 11.73 -6.34
CA VAL A 145 -5.50 11.20 -6.14
C VAL A 145 -5.29 9.96 -6.99
N GLU A 146 -6.21 9.02 -6.91
CA GLU A 146 -6.16 7.76 -7.65
C GLU A 146 -6.10 7.98 -9.17
N GLY A 147 -6.96 8.86 -9.72
CA GLY A 147 -7.16 9.01 -11.16
C GLY A 147 -6.26 10.03 -11.85
N ALA A 148 -5.51 10.84 -11.09
CA ALA A 148 -4.70 11.92 -11.67
C ALA A 148 -3.32 12.14 -11.01
N SER A 149 -2.90 11.24 -10.11
CA SER A 149 -1.59 11.33 -9.48
C SER A 149 -0.45 11.39 -10.49
N LYS A 150 0.51 12.28 -10.21
CA LYS A 150 1.76 12.44 -10.98
C LYS A 150 1.54 12.77 -12.46
N GLY A 151 0.41 13.41 -12.79
CA GLY A 151 0.13 13.82 -14.16
C GLY A 151 -0.18 12.66 -15.10
N VAL A 152 -0.58 11.51 -14.56
CA VAL A 152 -1.01 10.36 -15.35
C VAL A 152 -2.48 10.10 -15.06
N ARG A 153 -3.27 9.98 -16.13
CA ARG A 153 -4.70 9.73 -16.09
C ARG A 153 -4.98 8.25 -15.83
N GLU A 154 -6.08 7.99 -15.13
CA GLU A 154 -6.66 6.68 -14.80
C GLU A 154 -5.98 5.96 -13.64
N SER A 155 -6.64 4.91 -13.13
CA SER A 155 -6.16 4.06 -12.05
C SER A 155 -6.00 2.63 -12.54
N PRO A 156 -4.76 2.15 -12.74
CA PRO A 156 -4.54 0.82 -13.25
C PRO A 156 -4.88 -0.25 -12.18
N ALA A 157 -5.03 0.14 -10.90
CA ALA A 157 -5.43 -0.75 -9.81
C ALA A 157 -6.95 -0.84 -9.60
N PHE A 158 -7.75 0.06 -10.20
CA PHE A 158 -9.20 0.13 -9.96
C PHE A 158 -9.91 -1.19 -10.25
N GLY A 159 -9.52 -1.93 -11.28
CA GLY A 159 -10.11 -3.24 -11.58
C GLY A 159 -9.87 -4.31 -10.50
N LEU A 160 -8.82 -4.16 -9.69
CA LEU A 160 -8.45 -5.09 -8.63
C LEU A 160 -9.07 -4.70 -7.29
N TRP A 161 -8.87 -3.46 -6.87
CA TRP A 161 -9.32 -2.98 -5.58
C TRP A 161 -10.76 -2.45 -5.60
N ARG A 162 -11.28 -2.10 -6.78
CA ARG A 162 -12.61 -1.47 -6.98
C ARG A 162 -12.81 -0.19 -6.18
N ASP A 163 -13.95 0.44 -6.39
CA ASP A 163 -14.45 1.38 -5.42
C ASP A 163 -14.81 0.59 -4.14
N SER A 164 -14.23 0.84 -2.97
CA SER A 164 -13.52 2.07 -2.54
C SER A 164 -12.21 1.83 -1.82
N LYS A 165 -11.57 0.67 -2.02
CA LYS A 165 -10.65 0.13 -1.01
C LYS A 165 -9.41 1.00 -0.76
N TRP A 166 -8.92 1.70 -1.79
CA TRP A 166 -7.86 2.69 -1.60
C TRP A 166 -8.35 3.98 -0.91
N ALA A 167 -9.58 4.42 -1.21
CA ALA A 167 -10.19 5.56 -0.54
C ALA A 167 -10.34 5.32 0.97
N GLU A 168 -10.63 4.09 1.40
CA GLU A 168 -10.75 3.74 2.83
C GLU A 168 -9.49 4.10 3.64
N ILE A 169 -8.30 3.76 3.11
CA ILE A 169 -7.03 4.11 3.77
C ILE A 169 -6.67 5.58 3.60
N PHE A 170 -7.05 6.19 2.48
CA PHE A 170 -6.86 7.62 2.26
C PHE A 170 -7.66 8.47 3.25
N VAL A 171 -8.93 8.14 3.50
CA VAL A 171 -9.76 8.83 4.49
C VAL A 171 -9.12 8.77 5.88
N TYR A 172 -8.62 7.59 6.27
CA TYR A 172 -7.88 7.43 7.53
C TYR A 172 -6.63 8.31 7.58
N ASP A 173 -5.81 8.31 6.52
CA ASP A 173 -4.61 9.13 6.40
C ASP A 173 -4.93 10.63 6.53
N VAL A 174 -5.93 11.12 5.82
CA VAL A 174 -6.36 12.52 5.89
C VAL A 174 -6.79 12.90 7.30
N TYR A 175 -7.61 12.08 7.96
CA TYR A 175 -8.02 12.38 9.34
C TYR A 175 -6.85 12.41 10.32
N VAL A 176 -5.90 11.47 10.19
CA VAL A 176 -4.66 11.50 10.98
C VAL A 176 -3.85 12.76 10.69
N GLY A 177 -3.65 13.09 9.41
CA GLY A 177 -2.87 14.24 8.95
C GLY A 177 -3.46 15.61 9.29
N LEU A 178 -4.79 15.68 9.47
CA LEU A 178 -5.51 16.87 9.93
C LEU A 178 -5.65 16.94 11.46
N GLY A 179 -5.14 15.94 12.21
CA GLY A 179 -5.28 15.89 13.67
C GLY A 179 -6.71 15.61 14.14
N ARG A 180 -7.57 15.04 13.29
CA ARG A 180 -8.96 14.71 13.61
C ARG A 180 -9.06 13.35 14.31
N THR A 181 -8.50 13.26 15.51
CA THR A 181 -8.34 11.98 16.23
C THR A 181 -9.67 11.24 16.46
N SER A 182 -10.76 11.94 16.76
CA SER A 182 -12.08 11.31 16.94
C SER A 182 -12.60 10.67 15.65
N ASP A 183 -12.45 11.35 14.51
CA ASP A 183 -12.90 10.86 13.21
C ASP A 183 -12.00 9.72 12.73
N ALA A 184 -10.68 9.85 12.89
CA ALA A 184 -9.72 8.79 12.58
C ALA A 184 -10.03 7.50 13.37
N ASN A 185 -10.31 7.61 14.67
CA ASN A 185 -10.63 6.45 15.51
C ASN A 185 -11.97 5.81 15.13
N ARG A 186 -13.00 6.62 14.87
CA ARG A 186 -14.30 6.12 14.39
C ARG A 186 -14.15 5.39 13.07
N TRP A 187 -13.47 6.00 12.10
CA TRP A 187 -13.27 5.45 10.77
C TRP A 187 -12.44 4.17 10.81
N TYR A 188 -11.36 4.16 11.58
CA TYR A 188 -10.54 2.96 11.81
C TYR A 188 -11.38 1.79 12.34
N ASN A 189 -12.17 2.01 13.40
CA ASN A 189 -13.00 0.96 13.97
C ASN A 189 -14.08 0.46 13.01
N LEU A 190 -14.62 1.33 12.16
CA LEU A 190 -15.56 0.95 11.11
C LEU A 190 -14.87 0.05 10.08
N MET A 191 -13.75 0.52 9.50
CA MET A 191 -13.04 -0.18 8.43
C MET A 191 -12.36 -1.48 8.88
N LEU A 192 -12.01 -1.62 10.16
CA LEU A 192 -11.54 -2.88 10.73
C LEU A 192 -12.56 -4.02 10.57
N ASN A 193 -13.85 -3.70 10.61
CA ASN A 193 -14.94 -4.67 10.56
C ASN A 193 -15.52 -4.85 9.15
N THR A 194 -15.19 -3.97 8.21
CA THR A 194 -15.63 -4.07 6.81
C THR A 194 -15.03 -5.29 6.14
N THR A 195 -15.89 -6.09 5.48
CA THR A 195 -15.51 -7.24 4.66
C THR A 195 -15.99 -7.07 3.23
N ASP A 196 -15.26 -7.69 2.31
CA ASP A 196 -15.59 -7.77 0.89
C ASP A 196 -15.55 -9.22 0.40
N GLY A 197 -16.30 -9.47 -0.67
CA GLY A 197 -16.33 -10.75 -1.36
C GLY A 197 -15.17 -10.98 -2.35
N PHE A 198 -14.25 -10.02 -2.47
CA PHE A 198 -13.16 -10.03 -3.45
C PHE A 198 -11.82 -9.62 -2.84
N PRO A 199 -10.68 -10.17 -3.33
CA PRO A 199 -10.60 -11.19 -4.39
C PRO A 199 -11.11 -12.56 -3.97
N ARG A 200 -11.38 -12.76 -2.68
CA ARG A 200 -12.08 -13.92 -2.13
C ARG A 200 -13.05 -13.50 -1.04
N SER A 201 -13.94 -14.40 -0.65
CA SER A 201 -14.87 -14.16 0.46
C SER A 201 -14.14 -13.78 1.74
N ASN A 202 -14.76 -12.90 2.53
CA ASN A 202 -14.26 -12.41 3.81
C ASN A 202 -12.90 -11.70 3.72
N THR A 203 -12.63 -11.03 2.60
CA THR A 203 -11.43 -10.18 2.48
C THR A 203 -11.63 -8.91 3.30
N HIS A 204 -10.65 -8.53 4.11
CA HIS A 204 -10.63 -7.22 4.78
C HIS A 204 -9.52 -6.34 4.18
N TRP A 205 -9.86 -5.53 3.18
CA TRP A 205 -8.88 -4.69 2.48
C TRP A 205 -8.18 -3.68 3.38
N PHE A 206 -8.93 -2.94 4.18
CA PHE A 206 -8.35 -1.97 5.11
C PHE A 206 -7.50 -2.68 6.17
N ARG A 207 -8.08 -3.67 6.88
CA ARG A 207 -7.42 -4.33 8.03
C ARG A 207 -6.19 -5.14 7.64
N ASP A 208 -6.28 -5.95 6.59
CA ASP A 208 -5.28 -6.98 6.29
C ASP A 208 -4.29 -6.55 5.19
N TRP A 209 -4.59 -5.50 4.42
CA TRP A 209 -3.72 -5.02 3.36
C TRP A 209 -3.25 -3.58 3.57
N PHE A 210 -4.14 -2.60 3.47
CA PHE A 210 -3.73 -1.20 3.41
C PHE A 210 -3.22 -0.64 4.75
N TYR A 211 -3.91 -0.93 5.86
CA TYR A 211 -3.51 -0.41 7.17
C TYR A 211 -2.16 -0.96 7.65
N PRO A 212 -1.85 -2.27 7.53
CA PRO A 212 -0.52 -2.79 7.84
C PRO A 212 0.57 -2.13 6.99
N ILE A 213 0.32 -1.90 5.70
CA ILE A 213 1.27 -1.22 4.81
C ILE A 213 1.50 0.21 5.29
N TYR A 214 0.42 0.97 5.49
CA TYR A 214 0.44 2.35 5.98
C TYR A 214 1.20 2.47 7.31
N LYS A 215 0.80 1.67 8.31
CA LYS A 215 1.33 1.72 9.67
C LYS A 215 2.82 1.40 9.72
N ASN A 216 3.27 0.40 8.96
CA ASN A 216 4.62 -0.13 9.08
C ASN A 216 5.62 0.46 8.09
N HIS A 217 5.17 1.16 7.04
CA HIS A 217 6.02 1.61 5.94
C HIS A 217 5.94 3.12 5.65
N GLY A 218 5.68 3.93 6.68
CA GLY A 218 5.85 5.39 6.59
C GLY A 218 4.58 6.17 6.24
N GLY A 219 3.40 5.61 6.53
CA GLY A 219 2.11 6.29 6.44
C GLY A 219 1.78 6.78 5.03
N ALA A 220 1.39 8.05 4.91
CA ALA A 220 1.18 8.71 3.63
C ALA A 220 2.34 8.55 2.63
N THR A 221 3.58 8.42 3.11
CA THR A 221 4.76 8.31 2.24
C THR A 221 4.69 7.06 1.37
N VAL A 222 4.30 5.90 1.92
CA VAL A 222 4.17 4.67 1.12
C VAL A 222 2.99 4.75 0.16
N LEU A 223 1.87 5.33 0.59
CA LEU A 223 0.70 5.53 -0.28
C LEU A 223 1.06 6.40 -1.50
N ASN A 224 1.77 7.51 -1.29
CA ASN A 224 2.20 8.40 -2.37
C ASN A 224 3.30 7.76 -3.25
N ARG A 225 4.22 6.98 -2.65
CA ARG A 225 5.29 6.30 -3.39
C ARG A 225 4.74 5.27 -4.37
N TYR A 226 3.63 4.60 -4.04
CA TYR A 226 2.95 3.69 -4.96
C TYR A 226 2.60 4.38 -6.29
N PHE A 227 1.96 5.54 -6.25
CA PHE A 227 1.64 6.30 -7.47
C PHE A 227 2.88 6.84 -8.19
N ALA A 228 3.92 7.22 -7.44
CA ALA A 228 5.19 7.63 -8.04
C ALA A 228 5.83 6.48 -8.86
N LEU A 229 5.81 5.26 -8.33
CA LEU A 229 6.32 4.08 -9.04
C LEU A 229 5.47 3.75 -10.26
N LEU A 230 4.13 3.74 -10.15
CA LEU A 230 3.26 3.53 -11.31
C LEU A 230 3.55 4.55 -12.41
N ALA A 231 3.60 5.83 -12.06
CA ALA A 231 3.87 6.91 -13.02
C ALA A 231 5.27 6.82 -13.63
N GLN A 232 6.24 6.24 -12.93
CA GLN A 232 7.58 6.05 -13.48
C GLN A 232 7.68 4.83 -14.40
N TYR A 233 7.14 3.69 -13.99
CA TYR A 233 7.46 2.39 -14.61
C TYR A 233 6.31 1.76 -15.39
N PHE A 234 5.06 2.02 -15.00
CA PHE A 234 3.93 1.32 -15.61
C PHE A 234 3.63 1.89 -17.01
N PRO A 235 3.26 1.03 -18.00
CA PRO A 235 3.07 1.46 -19.39
C PRO A 235 1.97 2.52 -19.54
N LYS A 236 2.21 3.48 -20.43
CA LYS A 236 1.30 4.60 -20.73
C LYS A 236 0.98 4.67 -22.22
N ASN A 237 -0.22 5.13 -22.53
CA ASN A 237 -0.63 5.54 -23.86
C ASN A 237 -0.97 7.04 -23.81
N GLY A 238 -0.07 7.89 -24.32
CA GLY A 238 -0.14 9.33 -24.10
C GLY A 238 -0.03 9.66 -22.61
N SER A 239 -0.99 10.42 -22.08
CA SER A 239 -1.05 10.79 -20.66
C SER A 239 -1.83 9.79 -19.79
N SER A 240 -2.38 8.71 -20.35
CA SER A 240 -3.12 7.69 -19.60
C SER A 240 -2.28 6.44 -19.36
N TYR A 241 -2.57 5.68 -18.30
CA TYR A 241 -2.07 4.31 -18.22
C TYR A 241 -2.64 3.46 -19.37
N ALA A 242 -1.82 2.55 -19.91
CA ALA A 242 -2.18 1.82 -21.12
C ALA A 242 -3.13 0.63 -20.86
N ARG A 243 -3.19 0.13 -19.62
CA ARG A 243 -3.99 -1.03 -19.19
C ARG A 243 -4.14 -1.08 -17.68
N GLY A 244 -4.94 -2.03 -17.17
CA GLY A 244 -4.97 -2.37 -15.75
C GLY A 244 -3.78 -3.23 -15.30
N LEU A 245 -3.52 -3.22 -13.99
CA LEU A 245 -2.61 -4.13 -13.31
C LEU A 245 -3.23 -5.52 -13.20
N ASN A 246 -2.38 -6.55 -13.27
CA ASN A 246 -2.71 -7.86 -12.71
C ASN A 246 -2.28 -7.94 -11.23
N TRP A 247 -2.59 -9.04 -10.55
CA TRP A 247 -2.31 -9.19 -9.12
C TRP A 247 -0.81 -9.24 -8.82
N GLY A 248 -0.01 -9.96 -9.61
CA GLY A 248 1.43 -9.98 -9.44
C GLY A 248 2.06 -8.58 -9.54
N GLU A 249 1.64 -7.78 -10.51
CA GLU A 249 2.07 -6.39 -10.65
C GLU A 249 1.60 -5.54 -9.47
N PHE A 250 0.33 -5.66 -9.05
CA PHE A 250 -0.20 -4.93 -7.91
C PHE A 250 0.64 -5.14 -6.64
N ILE A 251 0.95 -6.38 -6.29
CA ILE A 251 1.78 -6.70 -5.13
C ILE A 251 3.22 -6.22 -5.35
N HIS A 252 3.76 -6.34 -6.56
CA HIS A 252 5.11 -5.88 -6.88
C HIS A 252 5.27 -4.35 -6.71
N PHE A 253 4.33 -3.55 -7.22
CA PHE A 253 4.35 -2.10 -7.07
C PHE A 253 4.17 -1.66 -5.62
N TRP A 254 3.27 -2.29 -4.85
CA TRP A 254 3.17 -2.04 -3.42
C TRP A 254 4.42 -2.46 -2.65
N SER A 255 5.09 -3.55 -3.06
CA SER A 255 6.37 -3.97 -2.49
C SER A 255 7.46 -2.93 -2.74
N GLY A 256 7.53 -2.39 -3.95
CA GLY A 256 8.41 -1.26 -4.27
C GLY A 256 8.10 -0.03 -3.43
N ALA A 257 6.82 0.29 -3.25
CA ALA A 257 6.39 1.43 -2.44
C ALA A 257 6.77 1.26 -0.97
N ALA A 258 6.58 0.06 -0.40
CA ALA A 258 6.93 -0.26 0.98
C ALA A 258 8.44 -0.42 1.19
N GLY A 259 9.20 -0.66 0.12
CA GLY A 259 10.63 -0.98 0.20
C GLY A 259 10.92 -2.39 0.70
N VAL A 260 9.89 -3.24 0.84
CA VAL A 260 9.98 -4.64 1.27
C VAL A 260 9.04 -5.51 0.43
N ASN A 261 9.35 -6.80 0.29
CA ASN A 261 8.46 -7.73 -0.40
C ASN A 261 7.17 -7.99 0.42
N LEU A 262 6.02 -7.64 -0.15
CA LEU A 262 4.72 -7.78 0.49
C LEU A 262 3.98 -9.07 0.12
N LYS A 263 4.61 -10.02 -0.59
CA LYS A 263 4.01 -11.32 -0.93
C LYS A 263 3.41 -11.99 0.29
N THR A 264 4.15 -12.14 1.39
CA THR A 264 3.63 -12.77 2.61
C THR A 264 2.36 -12.07 3.14
N LEU A 265 2.34 -10.73 3.14
CA LEU A 265 1.16 -9.97 3.56
C LEU A 265 -0.02 -10.21 2.61
N ALA A 266 0.23 -10.18 1.30
CA ALA A 266 -0.79 -10.43 0.29
C ALA A 266 -1.33 -11.86 0.38
N THR A 267 -0.47 -12.83 0.61
CA THR A 267 -0.83 -14.24 0.82
C THR A 267 -1.77 -14.39 2.02
N SER A 268 -1.48 -13.72 3.14
CA SER A 268 -2.39 -13.72 4.30
C SER A 268 -3.71 -13.01 4.02
N ALA A 269 -3.68 -11.83 3.40
CA ALA A 269 -4.87 -11.03 3.13
C ALA A 269 -5.80 -11.69 2.09
N PHE A 270 -5.23 -12.11 0.96
CA PHE A 270 -5.95 -12.45 -0.26
C PHE A 270 -5.82 -13.90 -0.70
N GLY A 271 -4.89 -14.66 -0.11
CA GLY A 271 -4.43 -15.94 -0.65
C GLY A 271 -3.34 -15.74 -1.72
N TRP A 272 -2.81 -16.85 -2.25
CA TRP A 272 -1.74 -16.80 -3.25
C TRP A 272 -1.85 -17.91 -4.30
N PRO A 273 -2.76 -17.77 -5.29
CA PRO A 273 -2.87 -18.72 -6.40
C PRO A 273 -1.59 -18.78 -7.23
N ALA A 274 -1.31 -19.94 -7.84
CA ALA A 274 -0.11 -20.14 -8.68
C ALA A 274 0.00 -19.14 -9.85
N GLU A 275 -1.12 -18.65 -10.37
CA GLU A 275 -1.14 -17.60 -11.39
C GLU A 275 -0.48 -16.30 -10.89
N TRP A 276 -0.75 -15.91 -9.64
CA TRP A 276 -0.19 -14.68 -9.07
C TRP A 276 1.32 -14.80 -8.85
N GLU A 277 1.82 -16.01 -8.55
CA GLU A 277 3.27 -16.25 -8.50
C GLU A 277 3.92 -15.98 -9.86
N THR A 278 3.32 -16.50 -10.92
CA THR A 278 3.82 -16.29 -12.29
C THR A 278 3.80 -14.82 -12.67
N GLN A 279 2.69 -14.14 -12.40
CA GLN A 279 2.55 -12.70 -12.62
C GLN A 279 3.55 -11.88 -11.80
N PHE A 280 3.79 -12.25 -10.54
CA PHE A 280 4.68 -11.52 -9.62
C PHE A 280 6.13 -11.63 -10.07
N VAL A 281 6.58 -12.83 -10.43
CA VAL A 281 7.93 -13.05 -10.99
C VAL A 281 8.11 -12.29 -12.31
N GLN A 282 7.09 -12.29 -13.17
CA GLN A 282 7.12 -11.50 -14.41
C GLN A 282 7.12 -9.98 -14.16
N ALA A 283 6.39 -9.50 -13.14
CA ALA A 283 6.40 -8.09 -12.77
C ALA A 283 7.79 -7.66 -12.30
N GLN A 284 8.48 -8.48 -11.50
CA GLN A 284 9.84 -8.21 -11.03
C GLN A 284 10.86 -8.08 -12.16
N SER A 285 10.70 -8.84 -13.25
CA SER A 285 11.57 -8.72 -14.42
C SER A 285 11.19 -7.53 -15.31
N SER A 286 9.89 -7.23 -15.42
CA SER A 286 9.38 -6.16 -16.29
C SER A 286 9.55 -4.75 -15.71
N PHE A 287 9.61 -4.63 -14.38
CA PHE A 287 9.69 -3.34 -13.67
C PHE A 287 10.83 -3.36 -12.63
N PRO A 288 12.09 -3.08 -13.03
CA PRO A 288 13.26 -3.42 -12.22
C PRO A 288 13.59 -2.38 -11.12
N PHE A 289 12.62 -2.00 -10.28
CA PHE A 289 12.90 -1.30 -9.03
C PHE A 289 13.11 -2.30 -7.89
N THR A 290 14.22 -2.17 -7.18
CA THR A 290 14.60 -3.09 -6.10
C THR A 290 14.04 -2.63 -4.77
N TYR A 291 13.26 -3.49 -4.12
CA TYR A 291 12.96 -3.41 -2.69
C TYR A 291 13.77 -4.48 -1.95
N ALA A 292 13.81 -4.41 -0.62
CA ALA A 292 14.36 -5.49 0.18
C ALA A 292 13.59 -6.78 -0.15
N SER A 293 14.21 -7.64 -0.96
CA SER A 293 13.79 -9.01 -1.18
C SER A 293 13.75 -9.69 0.20
N PRO A 294 12.83 -10.63 0.47
CA PRO A 294 12.85 -11.37 1.73
C PRO A 294 14.09 -12.32 1.80
N GLY A 295 15.00 -12.19 0.83
CA GLY A 295 16.14 -13.05 0.59
C GLY A 295 15.79 -14.08 -0.47
N PRO A 296 16.78 -14.85 -0.95
CA PRO A 296 16.51 -16.11 -1.64
C PRO A 296 15.62 -17.02 -0.76
N ASN A 297 14.98 -18.03 -1.38
CA ASN A 297 14.31 -19.09 -0.64
C ASN A 297 15.31 -19.71 0.35
N ALA A 298 15.07 -19.48 1.63
CA ALA A 298 15.96 -19.90 2.71
C ALA A 298 15.68 -21.34 3.12
N THR A 299 14.43 -21.79 2.94
CA THR A 299 14.05 -23.20 3.08
C THR A 299 12.97 -23.59 2.08
N THR A 300 12.94 -24.87 1.70
CA THR A 300 11.78 -25.46 1.04
C THR A 300 11.26 -26.61 1.89
N LEU A 301 9.98 -26.57 2.25
CA LEU A 301 9.29 -27.62 3.01
C LEU A 301 8.62 -28.59 2.06
N TYR A 302 8.55 -29.86 2.43
CA TYR A 302 8.00 -30.93 1.61
C TYR A 302 7.08 -31.84 2.42
N GLN A 303 5.99 -32.26 1.77
CA GLN A 303 5.01 -33.15 2.38
C GLN A 303 5.61 -34.50 2.76
N ASP A 304 6.36 -35.10 1.83
CA ASP A 304 6.84 -36.47 1.96
C ASP A 304 8.35 -36.51 2.24
N ILE A 305 8.84 -37.68 2.63
CA ILE A 305 10.28 -37.98 2.69
C ILE A 305 10.97 -37.73 1.35
N ASN A 306 12.30 -37.56 1.39
CA ASN A 306 13.17 -37.37 0.24
C ASN A 306 12.78 -36.17 -0.64
N HIS A 307 12.18 -35.14 -0.04
CA HIS A 307 11.72 -33.93 -0.73
C HIS A 307 10.62 -34.21 -1.77
N GLY A 308 9.74 -35.18 -1.46
CA GLY A 308 8.59 -35.56 -2.28
C GLY A 308 7.32 -34.78 -1.93
N GLY A 309 6.23 -35.09 -2.64
CA GLY A 309 4.92 -34.47 -2.43
C GLY A 309 4.87 -33.00 -2.83
N TYR A 310 3.95 -32.23 -2.24
CA TYR A 310 3.91 -30.78 -2.48
C TYR A 310 5.10 -30.08 -1.80
N ALA A 311 5.46 -28.91 -2.32
CA ALA A 311 6.55 -28.12 -1.78
C ALA A 311 6.15 -26.66 -1.55
N ALA A 312 6.68 -26.06 -0.47
CA ALA A 312 6.52 -24.64 -0.18
C ALA A 312 7.88 -24.02 0.11
N ALA A 313 8.31 -23.07 -0.75
CA ALA A 313 9.58 -22.38 -0.59
C ALA A 313 9.39 -21.11 0.25
N LEU A 314 10.07 -21.01 1.39
CA LEU A 314 9.95 -19.92 2.35
C LEU A 314 11.25 -19.11 2.41
N PRO A 315 11.19 -17.78 2.26
CA PRO A 315 12.31 -16.90 2.58
C PRO A 315 12.48 -16.71 4.09
N VAL A 316 13.39 -15.80 4.51
CA VAL A 316 13.52 -15.40 5.92
C VAL A 316 12.21 -14.78 6.41
N GLY A 317 11.73 -15.22 7.56
CA GLY A 317 10.43 -14.80 8.07
C GLY A 317 9.95 -15.60 9.28
N ARG A 318 8.75 -15.26 9.74
CA ARG A 318 8.04 -15.95 10.81
C ARG A 318 6.67 -16.37 10.29
N TYR A 319 6.38 -17.66 10.32
CA TYR A 319 5.21 -18.26 9.72
C TYR A 319 4.44 -19.02 10.80
N ASN A 320 3.39 -18.40 11.33
CA ASN A 320 2.41 -19.11 12.16
C ASN A 320 1.52 -20.01 11.27
N LEU A 321 0.65 -20.83 11.87
CA LEU A 321 -0.18 -21.81 11.16
C LEU A 321 -1.01 -21.17 10.05
N ALA A 322 -1.63 -20.02 10.32
CA ALA A 322 -2.41 -19.30 9.34
C ALA A 322 -1.57 -18.86 8.13
N THR A 323 -0.34 -18.38 8.39
CA THR A 323 0.58 -17.97 7.34
C THR A 323 1.12 -19.17 6.56
N LEU A 324 1.47 -20.27 7.23
CA LEU A 324 1.91 -21.51 6.56
C LEU A 324 0.84 -22.07 5.63
N LYS A 325 -0.42 -22.14 6.09
CA LYS A 325 -1.56 -22.54 5.26
C LYS A 325 -1.73 -21.66 4.03
N ALA A 326 -1.52 -20.35 4.19
CA ALA A 326 -1.58 -19.42 3.07
C ALA A 326 -0.42 -19.63 2.06
N TRP A 327 0.73 -20.12 2.52
CA TRP A 327 1.86 -20.57 1.69
C TRP A 327 1.70 -22.00 1.15
N GLY A 328 0.53 -22.63 1.32
CA GLY A 328 0.24 -23.96 0.78
C GLY A 328 0.70 -25.12 1.66
N VAL A 329 1.15 -24.85 2.88
CA VAL A 329 1.58 -25.88 3.85
C VAL A 329 0.41 -26.29 4.73
N ARG A 330 0.06 -27.57 4.75
CA ARG A 330 -0.96 -28.08 5.68
C ARG A 330 -0.36 -28.28 7.06
N ASP A 331 -1.25 -28.19 8.05
CA ASP A 331 -0.91 -28.43 9.45
C ASP A 331 -0.48 -29.88 9.62
N ASN A 332 0.61 -30.15 10.35
CA ASN A 332 1.05 -31.52 10.64
C ASN A 332 1.17 -32.39 9.37
N ASP A 333 1.84 -31.87 8.33
CA ASP A 333 1.93 -32.51 7.01
C ASP A 333 3.28 -32.22 6.34
N ILE A 334 4.34 -32.01 7.14
CA ILE A 334 5.71 -31.77 6.68
C ILE A 334 6.60 -32.91 7.17
N THR A 335 7.27 -33.57 6.22
CA THR A 335 8.10 -34.75 6.49
C THR A 335 9.55 -34.55 6.05
N SER A 336 9.87 -33.58 5.19
CA SER A 336 11.27 -33.26 4.85
C SER A 336 11.44 -31.79 4.49
N LEU A 337 12.68 -31.30 4.49
CA LEU A 337 12.97 -29.91 4.15
C LEU A 337 14.37 -29.71 3.58
N LYS A 338 14.52 -28.70 2.73
CA LYS A 338 15.82 -28.16 2.32
C LYS A 338 16.11 -26.87 3.05
N VAL A 339 17.35 -26.65 3.47
CA VAL A 339 17.81 -25.37 4.04
C VAL A 339 18.95 -24.85 3.18
N ALA A 340 18.75 -23.70 2.57
CA ALA A 340 19.80 -23.05 1.82
C ALA A 340 20.99 -22.70 2.74
N SER A 341 22.21 -22.77 2.19
CA SER A 341 23.41 -22.43 2.95
C SER A 341 23.34 -20.99 3.48
N GLY A 342 23.78 -20.79 4.73
CA GLY A 342 23.71 -19.50 5.41
C GLY A 342 22.38 -19.20 6.10
N TYR A 343 21.46 -20.17 6.16
CA TYR A 343 20.18 -20.04 6.84
C TYR A 343 19.98 -21.07 7.96
N LYS A 344 19.04 -20.78 8.84
CA LYS A 344 18.59 -21.63 9.94
C LYS A 344 17.07 -21.59 10.00
N VAL A 345 16.46 -22.76 10.16
CA VAL A 345 15.02 -22.95 10.30
C VAL A 345 14.75 -23.51 11.69
N THR A 346 13.84 -22.90 12.44
CA THR A 346 13.32 -23.43 13.69
C THR A 346 11.86 -23.79 13.49
N LEU A 347 11.58 -25.10 13.55
CA LEU A 347 10.25 -25.70 13.51
C LEU A 347 9.66 -25.70 14.93
N TYR A 348 8.36 -25.52 15.05
CA TYR A 348 7.60 -25.53 16.31
C TYR A 348 6.40 -26.47 16.19
N ALA A 349 6.18 -27.27 17.25
CA ALA A 349 5.10 -28.24 17.33
C ALA A 349 3.72 -27.56 17.49
N ASP A 350 3.68 -26.38 18.10
CA ASP A 350 2.44 -25.61 18.30
C ASP A 350 2.43 -24.33 17.46
N ASP A 351 1.25 -23.71 17.34
CA ASP A 351 1.08 -22.44 16.63
C ASP A 351 1.73 -21.27 17.38
N ASN A 352 2.02 -20.18 16.67
CA ASN A 352 2.61 -18.95 17.20
C ASN A 352 3.94 -19.16 17.93
N PHE A 353 4.74 -20.10 17.44
CA PHE A 353 6.14 -20.33 17.83
C PHE A 353 6.30 -20.80 19.28
N THR A 354 5.37 -21.64 19.76
CA THR A 354 5.40 -22.25 21.08
C THR A 354 5.58 -23.77 21.01
N GLY A 355 5.62 -24.43 22.17
CA GLY A 355 5.77 -25.88 22.26
C GLY A 355 7.20 -26.36 22.05
N ALA A 356 7.35 -27.66 21.76
CA ALA A 356 8.63 -28.24 21.38
C ALA A 356 9.15 -27.59 20.09
N SER A 357 10.47 -27.47 19.96
CA SER A 357 11.10 -26.91 18.76
C SER A 357 12.28 -27.74 18.27
N LEU A 358 12.48 -27.75 16.95
CA LEU A 358 13.59 -28.40 16.27
C LEU A 358 14.25 -27.42 15.32
N THR A 359 15.58 -27.36 15.34
CA THR A 359 16.34 -26.45 14.49
C THR A 359 17.13 -27.21 13.44
N LYS A 360 17.00 -26.79 12.18
CA LYS A 360 17.74 -27.32 11.03
C LYS A 360 18.57 -26.22 10.37
N THR A 361 19.76 -26.60 9.93
CA THR A 361 20.73 -25.70 9.25
C THR A 361 21.22 -26.25 7.91
N ALA A 362 20.72 -27.43 7.53
CA ALA A 362 21.03 -28.12 6.28
C ALA A 362 19.80 -28.90 5.83
N ASP A 363 19.84 -29.38 4.58
CA ASP A 363 18.84 -30.29 4.03
C ASP A 363 18.64 -31.51 4.94
N ASP A 364 17.38 -31.90 5.08
CA ASP A 364 16.96 -33.07 5.82
C ASP A 364 15.93 -33.84 5.00
N ALA A 365 16.31 -35.05 4.59
CA ALA A 365 15.48 -35.88 3.75
C ALA A 365 14.32 -36.55 4.52
N SER A 366 14.31 -36.54 5.85
CA SER A 366 13.27 -37.21 6.63
C SER A 366 13.25 -36.78 8.10
N LEU A 367 12.30 -35.93 8.48
CA LEU A 367 12.04 -35.55 9.88
C LEU A 367 11.53 -36.71 10.77
N VAL A 368 11.28 -37.89 10.18
CA VAL A 368 10.89 -39.10 10.93
C VAL A 368 11.96 -39.50 11.94
N ASP A 369 13.24 -39.41 11.58
CA ASP A 369 14.34 -39.82 12.45
C ASP A 369 14.62 -38.81 13.58
N ASP A 370 14.10 -37.60 13.45
CA ASP A 370 14.06 -36.59 14.52
C ASP A 370 12.84 -36.72 15.44
N SER A 371 11.89 -37.62 15.16
CA SER A 371 10.55 -37.65 15.78
C SER A 371 9.70 -36.40 15.50
N TRP A 372 9.88 -35.79 14.32
CA TRP A 372 9.19 -34.57 13.87
C TRP A 372 8.33 -34.75 12.61
N ASN A 373 8.08 -35.99 12.19
CA ASN A 373 7.16 -36.31 11.10
C ASN A 373 5.77 -35.78 11.40
N ASP A 374 5.24 -34.90 10.53
CA ASP A 374 3.87 -34.38 10.66
C ASP A 374 3.63 -33.66 12.00
N VAL A 375 4.64 -32.97 12.52
CA VAL A 375 4.56 -32.22 13.80
C VAL A 375 4.51 -30.70 13.61
N VAL A 376 4.94 -30.20 12.44
CA VAL A 376 5.19 -28.77 12.27
C VAL A 376 3.90 -27.97 12.16
N THR A 377 3.68 -27.06 13.11
CA THR A 377 2.53 -26.14 13.15
C THR A 377 2.95 -24.67 12.91
N SER A 378 4.17 -24.28 13.30
CA SER A 378 4.73 -22.95 12.99
C SER A 378 6.24 -22.96 12.80
N ILE A 379 6.78 -21.98 12.07
CA ILE A 379 8.20 -21.94 11.65
C ILE A 379 8.78 -20.53 11.75
N ILE A 380 10.04 -20.45 12.21
CA ILE A 380 10.88 -19.26 12.07
C ILE A 380 12.05 -19.58 11.13
N VAL A 381 12.25 -18.75 10.11
CA VAL A 381 13.36 -18.84 9.16
C VAL A 381 14.25 -17.61 9.32
N GLN A 382 15.55 -17.81 9.53
CA GLN A 382 16.53 -16.75 9.82
C GLN A 382 17.83 -16.96 9.04
N ALA A 383 18.59 -15.88 8.82
CA ALA A 383 19.99 -16.02 8.45
C ALA A 383 20.79 -16.62 9.61
N ALA A 384 21.67 -17.57 9.34
CA ALA A 384 22.64 -18.06 10.31
C ALA A 384 23.72 -16.98 10.49
N SER A 385 23.95 -16.52 11.73
CA SER A 385 25.09 -15.66 12.01
C SER A 385 26.37 -16.40 11.62
N ALA A 386 27.21 -15.80 10.77
CA ALA A 386 28.54 -16.33 10.51
C ALA A 386 29.25 -16.52 11.86
N ALA A 387 29.72 -17.74 12.14
CA ALA A 387 30.57 -17.99 13.29
C ALA A 387 31.72 -16.99 13.23
N SER A 388 31.91 -16.20 14.29
CA SER A 388 33.10 -15.36 14.42
C SER A 388 34.33 -16.23 14.13
N PRO A 389 35.27 -15.79 13.29
CA PRO A 389 36.52 -16.51 13.16
C PRO A 389 37.15 -16.64 14.55
N PRO A 390 37.82 -17.76 14.87
CA PRO A 390 38.54 -17.89 16.13
C PRO A 390 39.50 -16.69 16.27
N PRO A 391 39.71 -16.15 17.49
CA PRO A 391 40.62 -15.04 17.67
C PRO A 391 41.96 -15.40 17.05
N SER A 392 42.42 -14.58 16.11
CA SER A 392 43.77 -14.67 15.57
C SER A 392 44.74 -14.63 16.74
N ILE A 393 45.53 -15.70 16.92
CA ILE A 393 46.70 -15.66 17.80
C ILE A 393 47.59 -14.54 17.26
N GLN A 394 47.57 -13.41 17.96
CA GLN A 394 48.52 -12.34 17.75
C GLN A 394 49.83 -12.86 18.35
N ALA A 395 50.78 -13.23 17.49
CA ALA A 395 52.12 -13.56 17.93
C ALA A 395 52.66 -12.38 18.76
N GLU A 396 53.12 -12.66 19.98
CA GLU A 396 53.86 -11.67 20.76
C GLU A 396 55.12 -11.25 20.00
N PRO A 397 55.51 -9.97 20.03
CA PRO A 397 56.80 -9.55 19.50
C PRO A 397 57.91 -10.13 20.37
N ASP A 398 58.78 -10.91 19.72
CA ASP A 398 60.06 -11.39 20.24
C ASP A 398 60.92 -10.19 20.66
N ASN A 399 61.07 -9.99 21.97
CA ASN A 399 61.97 -9.00 22.53
C ASN A 399 63.33 -9.65 22.79
N SER A 400 64.08 -9.91 21.73
CA SER A 400 65.50 -10.22 21.82
C SER A 400 66.29 -8.91 21.95
N THR A 401 66.69 -8.61 23.17
CA THR A 401 67.71 -7.60 23.49
C THR A 401 69.05 -8.01 22.88
N LEU A 402 69.56 -7.19 21.97
CA LEU A 402 70.96 -7.19 21.58
C LEU A 402 71.77 -6.50 22.68
N ASP A 403 72.44 -7.30 23.51
CA ASP A 403 73.59 -6.84 24.29
C ASP A 403 74.73 -6.52 23.31
N ALA A 404 75.10 -5.24 23.24
CA ALA A 404 76.38 -4.79 22.72
C ALA A 404 77.28 -4.44 23.90
N ALA A 405 78.46 -5.05 23.91
CA ALA A 405 79.50 -4.89 24.90
C ALA A 405 79.99 -3.43 25.04
N ASP A 406 80.15 -2.98 26.29
CA ASP A 406 81.47 -2.74 26.90
C ASP A 406 81.40 -2.95 28.42
#